data_AF-A0A3N5MW05-F1
#
_entry.id   AF-A0A3N5MW05-F1
#
_cell.length_a   1.000
_cell.length_b   1.000
_cell.length_c   1.000
_cell.angle_alpha   90.00
_cell.angle_beta   90.00
_cell.angle_gamma   90.00
#
_symmetry.space_group_name_H-M   'P 1'
#
loop_
_entity.id
_entity.type
_entity.pdbx_description
1 polymer ?
#
loop_
_entity_poly.entity_id
_entity_poly.type
_entity_poly.pdbx_seq_one_letter_code
_entity_poly.pdbx_strand_id
1 'polypeptide(L)'
;METTDMIRLPVAYHAAEHALADLVAAIELVAEGQARRVVISGIPGVEAVAAEALLHAQAAHVAFCLRRMPGAAPAVVVGPRES
;
A
#
# COMPACT_ATOMS: atom_id res chain seq x y z
N MET A 1 15.03 -3.72 -16.83
CA MET A 1 13.67 -3.49 -16.32
C MET A 1 13.57 -2.01 -15.99
N GLU A 2 12.71 -1.27 -16.67
CA GLU A 2 12.40 0.12 -16.30
C GLU A 2 11.59 0.09 -15.01
N THR A 3 12.17 0.55 -13.91
CA THR A 3 11.46 0.70 -12.64
C THR A 3 10.45 1.82 -12.79
N THR A 4 9.17 1.52 -12.60
CA THR A 4 8.15 2.57 -12.52
C THR A 4 8.35 3.32 -11.20
N ASP A 5 8.72 4.61 -11.28
CA ASP A 5 9.11 5.41 -10.11
C ASP A 5 7.96 5.56 -9.08
N MET A 6 6.71 5.59 -9.54
CA MET A 6 5.54 5.67 -8.66
C MET A 6 4.27 5.14 -9.35
N ILE A 7 3.56 4.23 -8.68
CA ILE A 7 2.25 3.73 -9.10
C ILE A 7 1.17 4.32 -8.18
N ARG A 8 0.13 4.92 -8.77
CA ARG A 8 -1.08 5.36 -8.06
C ARG A 8 -2.26 4.50 -8.50
N LEU A 9 -2.87 3.81 -7.53
CA LEU A 9 -4.03 2.96 -7.79
C LEU A 9 -5.27 3.63 -7.18
N PRO A 10 -6.22 4.13 -8.01
CA PRO A 10 -7.54 4.51 -7.53
C PRO A 10 -8.35 3.23 -7.27
N VAL A 11 -8.61 2.91 -6.01
CA VAL A 11 -9.43 1.74 -5.67
C VAL A 11 -10.90 2.12 -5.89
N ALA A 12 -11.54 1.50 -6.88
CA ALA A 12 -13.00 1.52 -6.99
C ALA A 12 -13.57 0.86 -5.72
N TYR A 13 -14.66 1.38 -5.15
CA TYR A 13 -15.28 0.89 -3.91
C TYR A 13 -15.40 -0.64 -3.87
N HIS A 14 -14.53 -1.33 -3.12
CA HIS A 14 -14.55 -2.78 -2.93
C HIS A 14 -14.69 -3.14 -1.43
N ALA A 15 -15.28 -4.31 -1.17
CA ALA A 15 -15.37 -4.91 0.17
C ALA A 15 -13.98 -5.08 0.82
N ALA A 16 -13.91 -5.06 2.15
CA ALA A 16 -12.67 -5.07 2.94
C ALA A 16 -11.70 -6.21 2.60
N GLU A 17 -12.20 -7.36 2.13
CA GLU A 17 -11.37 -8.50 1.72
C GLU A 17 -10.50 -8.18 0.49
N HIS A 18 -11.00 -7.37 -0.45
CA HIS A 18 -10.19 -6.91 -1.60
C HIS A 18 -9.16 -5.86 -1.18
N ALA A 19 -9.45 -5.07 -0.14
CA ALA A 19 -8.53 -4.06 0.33
C ALA A 19 -7.23 -4.66 0.87
N LEU A 20 -7.30 -5.77 1.60
CA LEU A 20 -6.09 -6.47 2.06
C LEU A 20 -5.30 -7.03 0.88
N ALA A 21 -5.98 -7.66 -0.09
CA ALA A 21 -5.33 -8.21 -1.29
C ALA A 21 -4.59 -7.12 -2.10
N ASP A 22 -5.21 -5.95 -2.28
CA ASP A 22 -4.59 -4.80 -2.96
C ASP A 22 -3.34 -4.30 -2.22
N LEU A 23 -3.40 -4.26 -0.88
CA LEU A 23 -2.26 -3.86 -0.05
C LEU A 23 -1.11 -4.87 -0.14
N VAL A 24 -1.42 -6.18 -0.11
CA VAL A 24 -0.42 -7.25 -0.27
C VAL A 24 0.23 -7.18 -1.65
N ALA A 25 -0.55 -7.01 -2.72
CA ALA A 25 -0.01 -6.85 -4.06
C ALA A 25 0.91 -5.61 -4.17
N ALA A 26 0.55 -4.49 -3.55
CA ALA A 26 1.41 -3.31 -3.51
C ALA A 26 2.73 -3.55 -2.76
N ILE A 27 2.71 -4.35 -1.69
CA ILE A 27 3.90 -4.78 -0.95
C ILE A 27 4.79 -5.65 -1.83
N GLU A 28 4.23 -6.63 -2.52
CA GLU A 28 4.97 -7.52 -3.43
C GLU A 28 5.62 -6.75 -4.58
N LEU A 29 4.89 -5.83 -5.22
CA LEU A 29 5.44 -4.96 -6.27
C LEU A 29 6.67 -4.18 -5.81
N VAL A 30 6.66 -3.69 -4.56
CA VAL A 30 7.81 -2.97 -4.00
C VAL A 30 8.93 -3.91 -3.58
N ALA A 31 8.59 -5.04 -2.96
CA ALA A 31 9.57 -6.04 -2.50
C ALA A 31 10.35 -6.67 -3.67
N GLU A 32 9.69 -6.91 -4.80
CA GLU A 32 10.31 -7.43 -6.02
C GLU A 32 11.04 -6.36 -6.85
N GLY A 33 11.03 -5.09 -6.41
CA GLY A 33 11.66 -3.98 -7.14
C GLY A 33 10.96 -3.60 -8.44
N GLN A 34 9.73 -4.10 -8.67
CA GLN A 34 8.90 -3.75 -9.82
C GLN A 34 8.36 -2.32 -9.71
N ALA A 35 8.14 -1.85 -8.48
CA ALA A 35 7.76 -0.48 -8.17
C ALA A 35 8.66 0.11 -7.08
N ARG A 36 9.07 1.37 -7.21
CA ARG A 36 9.81 2.06 -6.14
C ARG A 36 8.88 2.58 -5.05
N ARG A 37 7.63 2.92 -5.37
CA ARG A 37 6.65 3.40 -4.40
C ARG A 37 5.24 3.18 -4.94
N VAL A 38 4.35 2.70 -4.08
CA VAL A 38 2.93 2.55 -4.38
C VAL A 38 2.12 3.39 -3.40
N VAL A 39 1.17 4.16 -3.94
CA VAL A 39 0.20 4.91 -3.14
C VAL A 39 -1.20 4.42 -3.47
N ILE A 40 -1.86 3.84 -2.47
CA ILE A 40 -3.24 3.38 -2.58
C ILE A 40 -4.12 4.34 -1.79
N SER A 41 -5.16 4.89 -2.40
CA SER A 41 -6.08 5.84 -1.77
C SER A 41 -7.52 5.38 -1.92
N GLY A 42 -8.38 5.79 -1.00
CA GLY A 42 -9.82 5.52 -1.11
C GLY A 42 -10.24 4.15 -0.60
N ILE A 43 -9.43 3.48 0.21
CA ILE A 43 -9.80 2.22 0.86
C ILE A 43 -10.75 2.52 2.04
N PRO A 44 -12.04 2.15 1.97
CA PRO A 44 -12.95 2.31 3.10
C PRO A 44 -12.58 1.33 4.21
N GLY A 45 -12.49 1.81 5.45
CA GLY A 45 -12.17 0.96 6.60
C GLY A 45 -10.77 0.34 6.57
N VAL A 46 -9.82 0.99 5.91
CA VAL A 46 -8.42 0.54 5.80
C VAL A 46 -7.80 0.19 7.15
N GLU A 47 -8.24 0.84 8.23
CA GLU A 47 -7.83 0.54 9.60
C GLU A 47 -8.06 -0.93 10.01
N ALA A 48 -9.14 -1.56 9.51
CA ALA A 48 -9.46 -2.95 9.83
C ALA A 48 -8.43 -3.93 9.26
N VAL A 49 -7.78 -3.58 8.15
CA VAL A 49 -6.81 -4.43 7.44
C VAL A 49 -5.36 -3.91 7.53
N ALA A 50 -5.17 -2.67 8.00
CA ALA A 50 -3.85 -2.02 8.05
C ALA A 50 -2.87 -2.74 8.98
N ALA A 51 -3.35 -3.30 10.09
CA ALA A 51 -2.50 -4.06 11.01
C ALA A 51 -1.95 -5.32 10.34
N GLU A 52 -2.80 -6.05 9.61
CA GLU A 52 -2.39 -7.25 8.87
C GLU A 52 -1.45 -6.89 7.71
N ALA A 53 -1.80 -5.88 6.92
CA ALA A 53 -0.94 -5.39 5.85
C ALA A 53 0.44 -4.92 6.37
N LEU A 54 0.51 -4.33 7.57
CA LEU A 54 1.78 -3.96 8.20
C LEU A 54 2.63 -5.20 8.52
N LEU A 55 2.04 -6.31 8.96
CA LEU A 55 2.78 -7.57 9.19
C LEU A 55 3.37 -8.09 7.89
N HIS A 56 2.62 -8.07 6.79
CA HIS A 56 3.12 -8.44 5.46
C HIS A 56 4.27 -7.53 5.02
N ALA A 57 4.12 -6.22 5.17
CA ALA A 57 5.17 -5.25 4.84
C ALA A 57 6.43 -5.48 5.68
N GLN A 58 6.27 -5.87 6.94
CA GLN A 58 7.38 -6.19 7.82
C GLN A 58 8.12 -7.45 7.39
N ALA A 59 7.39 -8.52 7.07
CA ALA A 59 7.95 -9.76 6.54
C ALA A 59 8.68 -9.56 5.21
N ALA A 60 8.15 -8.68 4.35
CA ALA A 60 8.74 -8.34 3.06
C ALA A 60 9.86 -7.28 3.13
N HIS A 61 10.24 -6.81 4.33
CA HIS A 61 11.25 -5.77 4.53
C HIS A 61 10.98 -4.45 3.77
N VAL A 62 9.70 -4.09 3.58
CA VAL A 62 9.29 -2.81 2.97
C VAL A 62 8.76 -1.84 4.04
N ALA A 63 8.74 -0.55 3.69
CA ALA A 63 8.14 0.51 4.48
C ALA A 63 6.64 0.59 4.18
N PHE A 64 5.84 0.79 5.22
CA PHE A 64 4.39 0.93 5.14
C PHE A 64 3.95 2.11 5.99
N CYS A 65 3.19 3.03 5.41
CA CYS A 65 2.70 4.21 6.11
C CYS A 65 1.23 4.46 5.78
N LEU A 66 0.37 4.47 6.80
CA LEU A 66 -1.00 4.94 6.69
C LEU A 66 -1.02 6.46 6.90
N ARG A 67 -1.30 7.21 5.83
CA ARG A 67 -1.43 8.67 5.84
C ARG A 67 -2.89 9.07 5.93
N ARG A 68 -3.21 9.90 6.94
CA ARG A 68 -4.48 10.61 7.03
C ARG A 68 -4.26 12.09 6.69
N MET A 69 -5.03 12.61 5.75
CA MET A 69 -5.05 14.03 5.42
C MET A 69 -6.43 14.60 5.72
N PRO A 70 -6.53 15.76 6.40
CA PRO A 70 -7.82 16.41 6.64
C PRO A 70 -8.56 16.67 5.32
N GLY A 71 -9.81 16.25 5.22
CA GLY A 71 -10.64 16.45 4.03
C GLY A 71 -10.33 15.51 2.85
N ALA A 72 -9.48 14.51 3.01
CA ALA A 72 -9.20 13.49 1.99
C ALA A 72 -9.36 12.07 2.53
N ALA A 73 -9.62 11.11 1.63
CA ALA A 73 -9.63 9.70 2.00
C ALA A 73 -8.25 9.25 2.51
N PRO A 74 -8.20 8.31 3.48
CA PRO A 74 -6.93 7.76 3.93
C PRO A 74 -6.17 7.11 2.75
N ALA A 75 -4.86 7.22 2.80
CA ALA A 75 -3.97 6.65 1.80
C ALA A 75 -2.90 5.79 2.47
N VAL A 76 -2.60 4.65 1.88
CA VAL A 76 -1.46 3.82 2.25
C VAL A 76 -0.33 4.08 1.27
N VAL A 77 0.86 4.30 1.83
CA VAL A 77 2.10 4.44 1.07
C VAL A 77 2.99 3.25 1.39
N VAL A 78 3.39 2.54 0.34
CA VAL A 78 4.35 1.43 0.41
C VAL A 78 5.60 1.82 -0.37
N GLY A 79 6.78 1.57 0.17
CA GLY A 79 8.06 1.86 -0.48
C GLY A 79 9.22 1.10 0.15
N PRO A 80 10.45 1.21 -0.37
CA PRO A 80 11.64 0.64 0.24
C PRO A 80 11.80 1.12 1.69
N ARG A 81 12.33 0.26 2.55
CA ARG A 81 12.91 0.72 3.81
C ARG A 81 14.18 1.48 3.47
N GLU A 82 14.15 2.78 3.67
CA GLU A 82 15.37 3.59 3.63
C GLU A 82 16.31 3.01 4.71
N SER A 83 17.53 2.63 4.30
CA SER A 83 18.61 2.27 5.23
C SER A 83 19.22 3.53 5.83
#